data_AF-A0A1Q9DLU9-F1
#
_entry.id   AF-A0A1Q9DLU9-F1
#
_cell.length_a   1.000
_cell.length_b   1.000
_cell.length_c   1.000
_cell.angle_alpha   90.00
_cell.angle_beta   90.00
_cell.angle_gamma   90.00
#
_symmetry.space_group_name_H-M   'P 1'
#
loop_
_entity.id
_entity.type
_entity.pdbx_description
1 polymer ?
#
loop_
_entity_poly.entity_id
_entity_poly.type
_entity_poly.pdbx_seq_one_letter_code
_entity_poly.pdbx_strand_id
1 'polypeptide(L)'
;MGPALLSKMDMLIWPCALLYCCLPVAAAVRLLVPGGSSRACTYLFDKALRVFTIKVDGEPTFALQLADVLDVKKDLRGTPFAALMDLPPPHAVSGEQLKKKAVSIFYRSPKQDKEVLVLLLPQQYDQERFYACMKILRWALEIEMKPRMNADI
;
A
#
# COMPACT_ATOMS: atom_id res chain seq x y z
N MET A 1 11.06 -37.43 -19.77
CA MET A 1 11.47 -36.22 -20.51
C MET A 1 10.27 -35.29 -20.56
N GLY A 2 10.26 -34.25 -19.73
CA GLY A 2 9.11 -33.37 -19.56
C GLY A 2 9.42 -31.94 -20.01
N PRO A 3 8.53 -31.30 -20.77
CA PRO A 3 8.50 -29.86 -20.93
C PRO A 3 7.16 -29.34 -20.40
N ALA A 4 7.07 -29.04 -19.10
CA ALA A 4 5.87 -28.42 -18.51
C ALA A 4 6.16 -27.38 -17.42
N LEU A 5 7.43 -27.04 -17.18
CA LEU A 5 7.83 -26.12 -16.10
C LEU A 5 8.16 -24.69 -16.58
N LEU A 6 8.35 -24.45 -17.89
CA LEU A 6 8.68 -23.10 -18.37
C LEU A 6 7.46 -22.16 -18.52
N SER A 7 6.23 -22.67 -18.59
CA SER A 7 5.08 -21.80 -18.92
C SER A 7 4.51 -21.01 -17.74
N LYS A 8 4.90 -21.29 -16.49
CA LYS A 8 4.40 -20.56 -15.30
C LYS A 8 5.25 -19.37 -14.90
N MET A 9 6.52 -19.31 -15.29
CA MET A 9 7.41 -18.20 -14.91
C MET A 9 7.23 -16.96 -15.80
N ASP A 10 6.86 -17.12 -17.08
CA ASP A 10 6.65 -15.98 -17.99
C ASP A 10 5.38 -15.15 -17.69
N MET A 11 4.37 -15.72 -17.02
CA MET A 11 3.16 -14.97 -16.64
C MET A 11 3.36 -14.01 -15.44
N LEU A 12 4.44 -14.18 -14.67
CA LEU A 12 4.72 -13.35 -13.49
C LEU A 12 5.71 -12.20 -13.77
N ILE A 13 6.41 -12.22 -14.90
CA ILE A 13 7.41 -11.19 -15.25
C ILE A 13 6.73 -9.92 -15.78
N TRP A 14 5.59 -10.05 -16.48
CA TRP A 14 4.84 -8.92 -17.03
C TRP A 14 4.21 -7.96 -16.01
N PRO A 15 3.55 -8.40 -14.92
CA PRO A 15 3.04 -7.47 -13.92
C PRO A 15 4.16 -6.72 -13.19
N CYS A 16 5.31 -7.34 -12.96
CA CYS A 16 6.47 -6.70 -12.32
C CYS A 16 7.12 -5.63 -13.20
N ALA A 17 7.27 -5.87 -14.51
CA ALA A 17 7.80 -4.86 -15.44
C ALA A 17 6.85 -3.65 -15.59
N LEU A 18 5.54 -3.88 -15.59
CA LEU A 18 4.54 -2.80 -15.58
C LEU A 18 4.53 -2.03 -14.25
N LEU A 19 4.72 -2.71 -13.11
CA LEU A 19 4.84 -2.08 -11.79
C LEU A 19 6.02 -1.10 -11.70
N TYR A 20 7.19 -1.43 -12.26
CA TYR A 20 8.35 -0.52 -12.29
C TYR A 20 8.13 0.74 -13.13
N CYS A 21 7.31 0.65 -14.20
CA CYS A 21 6.95 1.83 -14.99
C CYS A 21 5.81 2.64 -14.36
N CYS A 22 4.94 2.00 -13.56
CA CYS A 22 3.72 2.61 -13.06
C CYS A 22 3.77 3.07 -11.60
N LEU A 23 4.72 2.63 -10.78
CA LEU A 23 4.87 3.09 -9.41
C LEU A 23 6.19 3.85 -9.24
N PRO A 24 6.15 5.14 -8.86
CA PRO A 24 7.39 5.83 -8.54
C PRO A 24 8.03 5.17 -7.32
N VAL A 25 9.32 4.86 -7.42
CA VAL A 25 10.11 4.26 -6.32
C VAL A 25 10.11 5.15 -5.08
N ALA A 26 9.93 6.46 -5.26
CA ALA A 26 9.68 7.42 -4.19
C ALA A 26 8.70 8.49 -4.67
N ALA A 27 7.73 8.87 -3.83
CA ALA A 27 6.85 10.00 -4.12
C ALA A 27 6.41 10.75 -2.87
N ALA A 28 6.25 12.07 -3.01
CA ALA A 28 5.71 12.94 -1.98
C ALA A 28 4.19 12.73 -1.86
N VAL A 29 3.74 12.42 -0.64
CA VAL A 29 2.34 12.23 -0.27
C VAL A 29 2.09 12.88 1.08
N ARG A 30 0.86 12.80 1.59
CA ARG A 30 0.57 13.22 2.97
C ARG A 30 0.12 12.03 3.80
N LEU A 31 0.62 11.91 5.01
CA LEU A 31 0.17 10.95 6.00
C LEU A 31 -0.97 11.57 6.80
N LEU A 32 -2.11 10.88 6.87
CA LEU A 32 -3.22 11.28 7.74
C LEU A 32 -2.93 10.76 9.16
N VAL A 33 -2.89 11.67 10.13
CA VAL A 33 -2.57 11.35 11.53
C VAL A 33 -3.80 11.45 12.42
N PRO A 34 -3.85 10.73 13.56
CA PRO A 34 -4.94 10.83 14.52
C PRO A 34 -5.26 12.30 14.87
N GLY A 35 -6.56 12.64 14.91
CA GLY A 35 -7.04 14.02 15.02
C GLY A 35 -7.32 14.73 13.69
N GLY A 36 -7.13 14.06 12.55
CA GLY A 36 -7.59 14.52 11.23
C GLY A 36 -6.67 15.53 10.53
N SER A 37 -5.52 15.83 11.13
CA SER A 37 -4.47 16.59 10.44
C SER A 37 -3.68 15.70 9.48
N SER A 38 -2.96 16.31 8.54
CA SER A 38 -2.10 15.58 7.61
C SER A 38 -0.69 16.15 7.58
N ARG A 39 0.31 15.27 7.56
CA ARG A 39 1.74 15.61 7.53
C ARG A 39 2.32 15.29 6.16
N ALA A 40 3.21 16.15 5.65
CA ALA A 40 3.94 15.86 4.43
C ALA A 40 4.91 14.70 4.68
N CYS A 41 4.97 13.75 3.76
CA CYS A 41 5.86 12.62 3.86
C CYS A 41 6.23 12.10 2.47
N THR A 42 7.27 11.29 2.41
CA THR A 42 7.67 10.60 1.18
C THR A 42 7.58 9.12 1.45
N TYR A 43 6.85 8.39 0.60
CA TYR A 43 6.94 6.94 0.62
C TYR A 43 8.04 6.48 -0.32
N LEU A 44 8.67 5.35 0.01
CA LEU A 44 9.65 4.68 -0.83
C LEU A 44 9.45 3.17 -0.81
N PHE A 45 9.76 2.51 -1.93
CA PHE A 45 9.93 1.07 -1.99
C PHE A 45 11.40 0.70 -2.09
N ASP A 46 11.79 -0.38 -1.44
CA ASP A 46 13.13 -0.93 -1.65
C ASP A 46 13.24 -1.59 -3.04
N LYS A 47 14.48 -1.85 -3.46
CA LYS A 47 14.74 -2.43 -4.78
C LYS A 47 14.13 -3.81 -4.97
N ALA A 48 13.93 -4.57 -3.89
CA ALA A 48 13.32 -5.90 -3.95
C ALA A 48 11.79 -5.86 -3.89
N LEU A 49 11.18 -4.69 -3.73
CA LEU A 49 9.73 -4.51 -3.55
C LEU A 49 9.18 -5.38 -2.42
N ARG A 50 9.92 -5.44 -1.31
CA ARG A 50 9.58 -6.16 -0.07
C ARG A 50 9.30 -5.23 1.08
N VAL A 51 9.95 -4.05 1.09
CA VAL A 51 9.85 -3.07 2.16
C VAL A 51 9.25 -1.80 1.62
N PHE A 52 8.13 -1.41 2.23
CA PHE A 52 7.48 -0.13 2.04
C PHE A 52 7.89 0.81 3.18
N THR A 53 8.42 1.97 2.84
CA THR A 53 8.97 2.92 3.81
C THR A 53 8.24 4.25 3.72
N ILE A 54 7.99 4.90 4.85
CA ILE A 54 7.47 6.26 4.93
C ILE A 54 8.44 7.10 5.74
N LYS A 55 8.82 8.22 5.15
CA LYS A 55 9.63 9.25 5.80
C LYS A 55 8.78 10.50 5.97
N VAL A 56 8.42 10.81 7.21
CA VAL A 56 7.83 12.09 7.60
C VAL A 56 8.97 13.02 8.00
N ASP A 57 8.88 14.29 7.62
CA ASP A 57 9.95 15.24 7.93
C ASP A 57 10.07 15.44 9.46
N GLY A 58 11.29 15.36 9.98
CA GLY A 58 11.58 15.46 11.41
C GLY A 58 11.21 14.23 12.28
N GLU A 59 10.73 13.13 11.69
CA GLU A 59 10.36 11.91 12.43
C GLU A 59 11.21 10.70 12.02
N PRO A 60 11.28 9.66 12.90
CA PRO A 60 11.88 8.39 12.53
C PRO A 60 11.20 7.77 11.30
N THR A 61 12.03 7.19 10.44
CA THR A 61 11.55 6.44 9.27
C THR A 61 10.69 5.26 9.70
N PHE A 62 9.47 5.18 9.18
CA PHE A 62 8.58 4.04 9.36
C PHE A 62 8.80 3.04 8.23
N ALA A 63 9.12 1.80 8.55
CA ALA A 63 9.31 0.73 7.57
C ALA A 63 8.31 -0.40 7.82
N LEU A 64 7.67 -0.86 6.75
CA LEU A 64 6.65 -1.88 6.74
C LEU A 64 7.04 -2.98 5.75
N GLN A 65 7.12 -4.22 6.22
CA GLN A 65 7.25 -5.36 5.32
C GLN A 65 5.94 -5.54 4.57
N LEU A 66 6.00 -5.66 3.25
CA LEU A 66 4.82 -5.87 2.42
C LEU A 66 4.14 -7.22 2.70
N ALA A 67 4.88 -8.18 3.24
CA ALA A 67 4.34 -9.44 3.75
C ALA A 67 3.39 -9.26 4.96
N ASP A 68 3.57 -8.18 5.73
CA ASP A 68 2.73 -7.87 6.89
C ASP A 68 1.49 -7.04 6.50
N VAL A 69 1.35 -6.65 5.23
CA VAL A 69 0.17 -5.93 4.73
C VAL A 69 -1.00 -6.89 4.59
N LEU A 70 -2.02 -6.67 5.43
CA LEU A 70 -3.24 -7.47 5.48
C LEU A 70 -4.22 -7.09 4.39
N ASP A 71 -4.39 -5.79 4.13
CA ASP A 71 -5.28 -5.29 3.09
C ASP A 71 -4.96 -3.85 2.70
N VAL A 72 -5.42 -3.47 1.51
CA VAL A 72 -5.34 -2.09 1.01
C VAL A 72 -6.72 -1.69 0.52
N LYS A 73 -7.22 -0.51 0.90
CA LYS A 73 -8.54 0.00 0.55
C LYS A 73 -8.47 1.46 0.12
N LYS A 74 -9.40 1.89 -0.74
CA LYS A 74 -9.54 3.29 -1.19
C LYS A 74 -10.47 4.12 -0.32
N ASP A 75 -11.09 3.50 0.67
CA ASP A 75 -12.01 4.16 1.59
C ASP A 75 -11.44 4.24 3.01
N LEU A 76 -12.03 5.13 3.81
CA LEU A 76 -11.74 5.30 5.23
C LEU A 76 -12.73 4.55 6.11
N ARG A 77 -13.64 3.73 5.55
CA ARG A 77 -14.67 3.05 6.33
C ARG A 77 -14.02 1.96 7.18
N GLY A 78 -14.40 1.92 8.45
CA GLY A 78 -13.78 1.00 9.43
C GLY A 78 -12.34 1.39 9.81
N THR A 79 -11.91 2.62 9.50
CA THR A 79 -10.69 3.22 10.04
C THR A 79 -11.05 4.22 11.15
N PRO A 80 -10.11 4.58 12.03
CA PRO A 80 -10.30 5.67 13.00
C PRO A 80 -10.64 7.03 12.36
N PHE A 81 -10.45 7.16 11.04
CA PHE A 81 -10.69 8.36 10.27
C PHE A 81 -12.05 8.39 9.57
N ALA A 82 -12.90 7.37 9.79
CA ALA A 82 -14.21 7.30 9.15
C ALA A 82 -15.06 8.55 9.41
N ALA A 83 -15.01 9.10 10.62
CA ALA A 83 -15.77 10.30 11.00
C ALA A 83 -15.36 11.56 10.21
N LEU A 84 -14.16 11.61 9.63
CA LEU A 84 -13.73 12.75 8.81
C LEU A 84 -14.51 12.86 7.50
N MET A 85 -15.14 11.76 7.08
CA MET A 85 -15.92 11.69 5.85
C MET A 85 -17.26 12.42 5.95
N ASP A 86 -17.77 12.58 7.17
CA ASP A 86 -19.09 13.13 7.47
C ASP A 86 -19.01 14.59 7.96
N LEU A 87 -17.79 15.15 8.03
CA LEU A 87 -17.59 16.53 8.46
C LEU A 87 -18.12 17.53 7.41
N PRO A 88 -18.96 18.51 7.82
CA PRO A 88 -19.49 19.51 6.92
C PRO A 88 -18.38 20.46 6.42
N PRO A 89 -18.51 21.07 5.22
CA PRO A 89 -17.63 22.17 4.81
C PRO A 89 -17.66 23.29 5.88
N PRO A 90 -16.56 24.01 6.17
CA PRO A 90 -15.41 24.31 5.31
C PRO A 90 -14.10 23.61 5.69
N HIS A 91 -14.14 22.48 6.41
CA HIS A 91 -12.91 21.77 6.81
C HIS A 91 -12.04 21.44 5.59
N ALA A 92 -10.75 21.81 5.64
CA ALA A 92 -9.82 21.90 4.51
C ALA A 92 -9.57 20.60 3.73
N VAL A 93 -10.11 19.47 4.20
CA VAL A 93 -10.14 18.20 3.46
C VAL A 93 -11.58 17.72 3.45
N SER A 94 -12.39 18.23 2.52
CA SER A 94 -13.79 17.79 2.40
C SER A 94 -13.84 16.27 2.19
N GLY A 95 -14.87 15.60 2.73
CA GLY A 95 -15.02 14.15 2.61
C GLY A 95 -14.94 13.63 1.18
N GLU A 96 -15.31 14.45 0.18
CA GLU A 96 -15.13 14.12 -1.24
C GLU A 96 -13.67 14.08 -1.70
N GLN A 97 -12.83 14.99 -1.20
CA GLN A 97 -11.40 14.97 -1.51
C GLN A 97 -10.72 13.76 -0.86
N LEU A 98 -11.13 13.41 0.37
CA LEU A 98 -10.64 12.19 1.03
C LEU A 98 -10.99 10.94 0.20
N LYS A 99 -12.23 10.80 -0.29
CA LYS A 99 -12.64 9.68 -1.16
C LYS A 99 -11.75 9.52 -2.38
N LYS A 100 -11.37 10.64 -3.00
CA LYS A 100 -10.60 10.66 -4.24
C LYS A 100 -9.10 10.49 -4.04
N LYS A 101 -8.57 10.67 -2.83
CA LYS A 101 -7.11 10.75 -2.61
C LYS A 101 -6.60 9.78 -1.56
N ALA A 102 -7.46 9.28 -0.68
CA ALA A 102 -7.03 8.46 0.45
C ALA A 102 -6.83 7.00 0.07
N VAL A 103 -5.75 6.39 0.57
CA VAL A 103 -5.54 4.94 0.55
C VAL A 103 -5.24 4.49 1.97
N SER A 104 -6.01 3.52 2.43
CA SER A 104 -5.86 2.87 3.73
C SER A 104 -5.08 1.56 3.56
N ILE A 105 -3.97 1.42 4.28
CA ILE A 105 -3.14 0.21 4.32
C ILE A 105 -3.32 -0.40 5.70
N PHE A 106 -3.92 -1.58 5.75
CA PHE A 106 -4.07 -2.38 6.96
C PHE A 106 -2.89 -3.33 7.04
N TYR A 107 -2.23 -3.38 8.19
CA TYR A 107 -1.04 -4.18 8.36
C TYR A 107 -0.95 -4.76 9.77
N ARG A 108 -0.15 -5.81 9.93
CA ARG A 108 0.17 -6.39 11.23
C ARG A 108 1.34 -5.63 11.85
N SER A 109 1.18 -5.22 13.10
CA SER A 109 2.22 -4.55 13.88
C SER A 109 2.69 -5.48 15.01
N PRO A 110 3.94 -5.38 15.47
CA PRO A 110 4.39 -6.09 16.68
C PRO A 110 3.56 -5.74 17.93
N LYS A 111 2.91 -4.57 17.95
CA LYS A 111 2.15 -4.09 19.11
C LYS A 111 0.67 -4.43 19.05
N GLN A 112 0.11 -4.56 17.84
CA GLN A 112 -1.31 -4.80 17.62
C GLN A 112 -1.51 -5.69 16.39
N ASP A 113 -2.44 -6.64 16.48
CA ASP A 113 -2.73 -7.58 15.39
C ASP A 113 -3.14 -6.90 14.08
N LYS A 114 -3.68 -5.68 14.17
CA LYS A 114 -4.16 -4.91 13.03
C LYS A 114 -4.05 -3.41 13.30
N GLU A 115 -3.12 -2.77 12.59
CA GLU A 115 -3.01 -1.32 12.52
C GLU A 115 -3.43 -0.82 11.13
N VAL A 116 -3.67 0.49 11.03
CA VAL A 116 -4.01 1.14 9.77
C VAL A 116 -3.18 2.40 9.57
N LEU A 117 -2.70 2.54 8.35
CA LEU A 117 -1.98 3.69 7.85
C LEU A 117 -2.80 4.30 6.72
N VAL A 118 -3.00 5.62 6.73
CA VAL A 118 -3.78 6.30 5.69
C VAL A 118 -2.93 7.34 4.98
N LEU A 119 -2.77 7.17 3.68
CA LEU A 119 -2.03 8.07 2.80
C LEU A 119 -2.99 8.89 1.95
N LEU A 120 -2.73 10.18 1.83
CA LEU A 120 -3.41 11.08 0.91
C LEU A 120 -2.47 11.37 -0.26
N LEU A 121 -2.84 10.87 -1.42
CA LEU A 121 -2.08 11.06 -2.65
C LEU A 121 -2.45 12.41 -3.30
N PRO A 122 -1.56 13.00 -4.10
CA PRO A 122 -1.80 14.34 -4.67
C PRO A 122 -3.09 14.39 -5.51
N GLN A 123 -3.36 13.35 -6.29
CA GLN A 123 -4.49 13.24 -7.21
C GLN A 123 -5.14 11.85 -7.20
N GLN A 124 -6.36 11.75 -7.73
CA GLN A 124 -7.09 10.48 -7.82
C GLN A 124 -6.39 9.46 -8.71
N TYR A 125 -5.79 9.93 -9.80
CA TYR A 125 -5.01 9.06 -10.67
C TYR A 125 -3.85 8.36 -9.94
N ASP A 126 -3.15 9.09 -9.06
CA ASP A 126 -2.08 8.54 -8.23
C ASP A 126 -2.63 7.55 -7.19
N GLN A 127 -3.79 7.86 -6.58
CA GLN A 127 -4.51 6.96 -5.67
C GLN A 127 -4.80 5.61 -6.33
N GLU A 128 -5.35 5.62 -7.54
CA GLU A 128 -5.71 4.41 -8.29
C GLU A 128 -4.48 3.58 -8.67
N ARG A 129 -3.41 4.23 -9.15
CA ARG A 129 -2.14 3.57 -9.46
C ARG A 129 -1.53 2.94 -8.22
N PHE A 130 -1.39 3.70 -7.14
CA PHE A 130 -0.81 3.22 -5.89
C PHE A 130 -1.62 2.03 -5.33
N TYR A 131 -2.94 2.15 -5.30
CA TYR A 131 -3.83 1.08 -4.86
C TYR A 131 -3.65 -0.21 -5.68
N ALA A 132 -3.69 -0.09 -7.01
CA ALA A 132 -3.52 -1.24 -7.90
C ALA A 132 -2.14 -1.89 -7.72
N CYS A 133 -1.09 -1.06 -7.66
CA CYS A 133 0.28 -1.54 -7.50
C CYS A 133 0.46 -2.29 -6.18
N MET A 134 0.00 -1.73 -5.06
CA MET A 134 0.08 -2.36 -3.75
C MET A 134 -0.68 -3.69 -3.69
N LYS A 135 -1.84 -3.79 -4.35
CA LYS A 135 -2.60 -5.06 -4.44
C LYS A 135 -1.84 -6.12 -5.22
N ILE A 136 -1.22 -5.76 -6.35
CA ILE A 136 -0.42 -6.68 -7.16
C ILE A 136 0.82 -7.13 -6.37
N LEU A 137 1.53 -6.21 -5.71
CA LEU A 137 2.71 -6.54 -4.90
C LEU A 137 2.38 -7.51 -3.78
N ARG A 138 1.30 -7.25 -3.04
CA ARG A 138 0.82 -8.17 -2.00
C ARG A 138 0.53 -9.56 -2.57
N TRP A 139 -0.22 -9.63 -3.66
CA TRP A 139 -0.56 -10.92 -4.30
C TRP A 139 0.67 -11.67 -4.80
N ALA A 140 1.64 -10.97 -5.40
CA ALA A 140 2.89 -11.56 -5.86
C ALA A 140 3.69 -12.18 -4.70
N LEU A 141 3.77 -11.48 -3.57
CA LEU A 141 4.43 -11.99 -2.36
C LEU A 141 3.70 -13.19 -1.74
N GLU A 142 2.36 -13.20 -1.75
CA GLU A 142 1.57 -14.35 -1.27
C GLU A 142 1.83 -15.62 -2.10
N ILE A 143 2.08 -15.48 -3.41
CA ILE A 143 2.45 -16.60 -4.28
C ILE A 143 3.87 -17.08 -4.00
N GLU A 144 4.83 -16.15 -3.85
CA GLU A 144 6.24 -16.48 -3.56
C GLU A 144 6.39 -17.19 -2.20
N MET A 145 5.50 -16.93 -1.24
CA MET A 145 5.51 -17.57 0.08
C MET A 145 4.85 -18.95 0.12
N LYS A 146 4.05 -19.32 -0.89
CA LYS A 146 3.37 -20.63 -0.99
C LYS A 146 4.21 -21.86 -1.42
N PRO A 147 5.43 -21.81 -1.98
CA PRO A 147 6.01 -22.96 -2.64
C PRO A 147 6.96 -23.74 -1.73
N ARG A 148 6.50 -24.37 -0.63
CA ARG A 148 7.28 -25.42 0.08
C ARG A 148 6.49 -26.53 0.79
N MET A 149 5.16 -26.62 0.66
CA MET A 149 4.39 -27.64 1.43
C MET A 149 4.04 -28.94 0.68
N ASN A 150 4.40 -29.12 -0.60
CA ASN A 150 3.96 -30.30 -1.37
C ASN A 150 5.10 -31.07 -2.08
N ALA A 151 6.31 -31.14 -1.49
CA ALA A 151 7.42 -31.89 -2.08
C ALA A 151 7.78 -33.20 -1.34
N ASP A 152 7.07 -33.55 -0.25
CA ASP A 152 7.27 -34.80 0.48
C ASP A 152 5.97 -35.61 0.54
N ILE A 153 5.59 -36.26 -0.58
CA ILE A 153 4.77 -37.49 -0.60
C ILE A 153 5.30 -38.40 -1.70
#